data_AF-A0A009HV36-F1
#
_entry.id   AF-A0A009HV36-F1
#
_cell.length_a   1.000
_cell.length_b   1.000
_cell.length_c   1.000
_cell.angle_alpha   90.00
_cell.angle_beta   90.00
_cell.angle_gamma   90.00
#
_symmetry.space_group_name_H-M   'P 1'
#
loop_
_entity.id
_entity.type
_entity.pdbx_description
1 polymer ?
#
loop_
_entity_poly.entity_id
_entity_poly.type
_entity_poly.pdbx_seq_one_letter_code
_entity_poly.pdbx_strand_id
1 'polypeptide(L)'
;MKKFGICKLTGEYGQFIKSHLIPQALTKPEIKGGIMKEIGEGLRAKKATSSWYDSEIVTKHGEDILTEFDTAAIKELRKHKLIWSSWNDSELPENLMDKISDIHGIRKLEEVDHKTLRLFILSLLWRSCVSNRAGFNEICLPEDELRILKEMLINRDAGQYFYFPITLIQLSTKGKIHNQTPFIDELIVKPIFDEDIENVISYYKILF
;
A
#
# COMPACT_ATOMS: atom_id res chain seq x y z
N MET A 1 27.76 -4.39 -6.86
CA MET A 1 27.98 -5.85 -6.88
C MET A 1 26.63 -6.54 -7.04
N LYS A 2 26.49 -7.50 -7.96
CA LYS A 2 25.24 -8.24 -8.14
C LYS A 2 25.05 -9.19 -6.94
N LYS A 3 23.88 -9.15 -6.30
CA LYS A 3 23.51 -10.05 -5.20
C LYS A 3 22.64 -11.18 -5.74
N PHE A 4 22.83 -12.39 -5.23
CA PHE A 4 22.07 -13.58 -5.58
C PHE A 4 21.48 -14.18 -4.32
N GLY A 5 20.36 -14.88 -4.46
CA GLY A 5 19.70 -15.55 -3.35
C GLY A 5 18.35 -16.12 -3.76
N ILE A 6 17.62 -16.61 -2.77
CA ILE A 6 16.27 -17.16 -2.95
C ILE A 6 15.26 -16.00 -2.99
N CYS A 7 14.48 -15.93 -4.05
CA CYS A 7 13.36 -15.00 -4.16
C CYS A 7 12.35 -15.28 -3.05
N LYS A 8 12.06 -14.30 -2.20
CA LYS A 8 11.11 -14.48 -1.08
C LYS A 8 9.69 -14.75 -1.59
N LEU A 9 9.33 -14.26 -2.78
CA LEU A 9 8.02 -14.48 -3.39
C LEU A 9 7.92 -15.83 -4.11
N THR A 10 8.88 -16.18 -4.96
CA THR A 10 8.75 -17.37 -5.84
C THR A 10 9.46 -18.60 -5.28
N GLY A 11 10.39 -18.43 -4.33
CA GLY A 11 11.24 -19.52 -3.83
C GLY A 11 12.37 -19.92 -4.77
N GLU A 12 12.49 -19.28 -5.94
CA GLU A 12 13.51 -19.60 -6.93
C GLU A 12 14.83 -18.88 -6.62
N TYR A 13 15.95 -19.56 -6.84
CA TYR A 13 17.27 -18.94 -6.74
C TYR A 13 17.57 -18.09 -7.98
N GLY A 14 18.05 -16.86 -7.79
CA GLY A 14 18.43 -16.00 -8.89
C GLY A 14 19.11 -14.71 -8.46
N GLN A 15 19.39 -13.85 -9.44
CA GLN A 15 19.92 -12.52 -9.17
C GLN A 15 18.80 -11.64 -8.59
N PHE A 16 19.05 -11.04 -7.43
CA PHE A 16 18.13 -10.04 -6.89
C PHE A 16 18.11 -8.79 -7.76
N ILE A 17 16.94 -8.15 -7.80
CA ILE A 17 16.75 -6.86 -8.45
C ILE A 17 16.13 -5.86 -7.48
N LYS A 18 16.23 -4.57 -7.83
CA LYS A 18 15.59 -3.51 -7.06
C LYS A 18 14.07 -3.62 -7.24
N SER A 19 13.37 -3.90 -6.15
CA SER A 19 11.91 -3.96 -6.07
C SER A 19 11.40 -2.78 -5.27
N HIS A 20 10.37 -2.10 -5.77
CA HIS A 20 9.75 -1.01 -5.03
C HIS A 20 8.86 -1.56 -3.91
N LEU A 21 9.01 -1.05 -2.68
CA LEU A 21 8.14 -1.41 -1.55
C LEU A 21 6.80 -0.70 -1.65
N ILE A 22 6.82 0.56 -2.11
CA ILE A 22 5.63 1.32 -2.54
C ILE A 22 5.86 1.73 -3.99
N PRO A 23 4.93 1.44 -4.91
CA PRO A 23 5.09 1.71 -6.33
C PRO A 23 5.41 3.18 -6.57
N GLN A 24 6.39 3.41 -7.46
CA GLN A 24 6.82 4.76 -7.81
C GLN A 24 5.67 5.62 -8.35
N ALA A 25 4.62 5.03 -8.92
CA ALA A 25 3.46 5.76 -9.43
C ALA A 25 2.65 6.51 -8.36
N LEU A 26 2.80 6.12 -7.08
CA LEU A 26 2.09 6.71 -5.96
C LEU A 26 2.99 7.71 -5.21
N THR A 27 4.29 7.43 -5.14
CA THR A 27 5.28 8.22 -4.40
C THR A 27 6.13 9.11 -5.32
N LYS A 28 5.52 9.81 -6.30
CA LYS A 28 6.29 10.71 -7.20
C LYS A 28 6.53 12.06 -6.53
N PRO A 29 7.74 12.66 -6.66
CA PRO A 29 7.96 14.04 -6.23
C PRO A 29 7.15 15.01 -7.08
N GLU A 30 6.77 16.15 -6.48
CA GLU A 30 5.91 17.19 -7.08
C GLU A 30 6.59 17.79 -8.31
N ILE A 31 7.90 17.98 -8.20
CA ILE A 31 8.80 18.40 -9.25
C ILE A 31 9.60 17.18 -9.69
N LYS A 32 9.67 16.92 -10.99
CA LYS A 32 10.49 15.83 -11.55
C LYS A 32 11.96 16.04 -11.16
N GLY A 33 12.54 15.07 -10.45
CA GLY A 33 13.90 15.17 -9.89
C GLY A 33 13.99 15.92 -8.55
N GLY A 34 12.87 16.36 -8.01
CA GLY A 34 12.75 16.99 -6.70
C GLY A 34 12.94 16.02 -5.54
N ILE A 35 12.98 16.59 -4.34
CA ILE A 35 13.28 15.87 -3.09
C ILE A 35 11.99 15.70 -2.30
N MET A 36 11.70 14.47 -1.87
CA MET A 36 10.65 14.15 -0.91
C MET A 36 11.23 14.08 0.50
N LYS A 37 10.37 14.29 1.51
CA LYS A 37 10.73 13.97 2.90
C LYS A 37 10.46 12.51 3.16
N GLU A 38 11.51 11.78 3.50
CA GLU A 38 11.45 10.45 4.06
C GLU A 38 11.22 10.58 5.56
N ILE A 39 10.10 10.06 6.03
CA ILE A 39 9.67 10.13 7.43
C ILE A 39 9.40 8.71 7.86
N GLY A 40 10.05 8.28 8.95
CA GLY A 40 9.79 7.00 9.58
C GLY A 40 9.77 7.16 11.10
N GLU A 41 9.12 6.23 11.77
CA GLU A 41 8.95 6.26 13.22
C GLU A 41 10.32 6.23 13.91
N GLY A 42 10.53 7.14 14.88
CA GLY A 42 11.80 7.28 15.61
C GLY A 42 13.01 7.79 14.80
N LEU A 43 12.89 8.05 13.50
CA LEU A 43 14.01 8.48 12.65
C LEU A 43 13.91 9.97 12.28
N ARG A 44 15.06 10.68 12.33
CA ARG A 44 15.14 12.06 11.82
C ARG A 44 14.82 12.06 10.33
N ALA A 45 13.89 12.95 9.92
CA ALA A 45 13.48 13.06 8.52
C ALA A 45 14.68 13.24 7.58
N LYS A 46 14.74 12.43 6.52
CA LYS A 46 15.80 12.47 5.50
C LYS A 46 15.25 12.95 4.17
N LYS A 47 16.15 13.43 3.33
CA LYS A 47 15.85 13.78 1.93
C LYS A 47 15.87 12.50 1.10
N ALA A 48 14.78 12.20 0.41
CA ALA A 48 14.70 11.10 -0.54
C ALA A 48 14.46 11.63 -1.96
N THR A 49 15.20 11.11 -2.93
CA THR A 49 15.02 11.43 -4.36
C THR A 49 14.18 10.39 -5.10
N SER A 50 13.83 9.28 -4.43
CA SER A 50 12.97 8.22 -4.95
C SER A 50 12.16 7.56 -3.84
N SER A 51 11.21 6.71 -4.22
CA SER A 51 10.44 5.89 -3.30
C SER A 51 11.26 4.78 -2.63
N TRP A 52 10.66 4.13 -1.64
CA TRP A 52 11.24 2.98 -0.94
C TRP A 52 11.44 1.77 -1.86
N TYR A 53 12.62 1.16 -1.77
CA TYR A 53 12.94 -0.05 -2.52
C TYR A 53 13.81 -1.01 -1.71
N ASP A 54 13.69 -2.29 -1.98
CA ASP A 54 14.54 -3.35 -1.42
C ASP A 54 15.16 -4.15 -2.56
N SER A 55 16.46 -4.41 -2.45
CA SER A 55 17.25 -5.12 -3.46
C SER A 55 17.57 -6.55 -3.07
N GLU A 56 16.89 -7.10 -2.06
CA GLU A 56 17.16 -8.42 -1.47
C GLU A 56 15.89 -9.25 -1.23
N ILE A 57 14.74 -8.85 -1.79
CA ILE A 57 13.47 -9.55 -1.58
C ILE A 57 13.03 -10.40 -2.78
N VAL A 58 13.27 -9.97 -4.02
CA VAL A 58 12.80 -10.68 -5.22
C VAL A 58 13.81 -10.70 -6.36
N THR A 59 13.71 -11.74 -7.18
CA THR A 59 14.35 -11.83 -8.49
C THR A 59 13.45 -11.20 -9.56
N LYS A 60 13.89 -11.22 -10.83
CA LYS A 60 13.11 -10.68 -11.95
C LYS A 60 11.70 -11.29 -12.05
N HIS A 61 11.58 -12.61 -11.93
CA HIS A 61 10.28 -13.28 -11.99
C HIS A 61 9.33 -12.80 -10.89
N GLY A 62 9.83 -12.67 -9.65
CA GLY A 62 9.04 -12.15 -8.54
C GLY A 62 8.60 -10.70 -8.76
N GLU A 63 9.49 -9.83 -9.26
CA GLU A 63 9.13 -8.44 -9.58
C GLU A 63 8.13 -8.34 -10.72
N ASP A 64 8.16 -9.25 -11.70
CA ASP A 64 7.19 -9.25 -12.80
C ASP A 64 5.77 -9.53 -12.28
N ILE A 65 5.61 -10.46 -11.33
CA ILE A 65 4.34 -10.72 -10.63
C ILE A 65 3.88 -9.46 -9.87
N LEU A 66 4.79 -8.85 -9.12
CA LEU A 66 4.50 -7.63 -8.34
C LEU A 66 4.10 -6.45 -9.24
N THR A 67 4.77 -6.30 -10.38
CA THR A 67 4.50 -5.25 -11.39
C THR A 67 3.14 -5.45 -12.06
N GLU A 68 2.69 -6.69 -12.24
CA GLU A 68 1.35 -7.03 -12.74
C GLU A 68 0.28 -6.38 -11.87
N PHE A 69 0.36 -6.59 -10.54
CA PHE A 69 -0.57 -6.02 -9.58
C PHE A 69 -0.49 -4.49 -9.53
N ASP A 70 0.72 -3.94 -9.48
CA ASP A 70 0.93 -2.50 -9.44
C ASP A 70 0.28 -1.84 -10.67
N THR A 71 0.57 -2.36 -11.86
CA THR A 71 0.09 -1.79 -13.12
C THR A 71 -1.42 -1.83 -13.22
N ALA A 72 -2.03 -2.97 -12.89
CA ALA A 72 -3.47 -3.15 -12.94
C ALA A 72 -4.19 -2.24 -11.93
N ALA A 73 -3.73 -2.19 -10.68
CA ALA A 73 -4.35 -1.37 -9.65
C ALA A 73 -4.14 0.13 -9.88
N ILE A 74 -2.98 0.58 -10.35
CA ILE A 74 -2.77 1.99 -10.68
C ILE A 74 -3.76 2.45 -11.76
N LYS A 75 -4.05 1.60 -12.76
CA LYS A 75 -5.07 1.91 -13.78
C LYS A 75 -6.45 2.08 -13.15
N GLU A 76 -6.83 1.16 -12.26
CA GLU A 76 -8.13 1.19 -11.59
C GLU A 76 -8.27 2.38 -10.63
N LEU A 77 -7.24 2.66 -9.82
CA LEU A 77 -7.18 3.82 -8.93
C LEU A 77 -7.31 5.13 -9.72
N ARG A 78 -6.67 5.24 -10.89
CA ARG A 78 -6.78 6.44 -11.75
C ARG A 78 -8.16 6.56 -12.39
N LYS A 79 -8.74 5.46 -12.87
CA LYS A 79 -10.10 5.40 -13.43
C LYS A 79 -11.11 5.99 -12.45
N HIS A 80 -11.01 5.62 -11.18
CA HIS A 80 -11.92 6.08 -10.12
C HIS A 80 -11.46 7.33 -9.37
N LYS A 81 -10.43 8.03 -9.83
CA LYS A 81 -9.87 9.23 -9.17
C LYS A 81 -9.48 9.00 -7.70
N LEU A 82 -9.05 7.80 -7.34
CA LEU A 82 -8.73 7.39 -5.96
C LEU A 82 -7.31 7.79 -5.50
N ILE A 83 -6.49 8.31 -6.42
CA ILE A 83 -5.13 8.79 -6.12
C ILE A 83 -4.91 10.19 -6.69
N TRP A 84 -4.14 11.01 -5.98
CA TRP A 84 -3.91 12.42 -6.35
C TRP A 84 -3.29 12.61 -7.74
N SER A 85 -2.49 11.66 -8.23
CA SER A 85 -1.90 11.71 -9.57
C SER A 85 -2.92 11.66 -10.71
N SER A 86 -4.18 11.40 -10.41
CA SER A 86 -5.29 11.42 -11.37
C SER A 86 -6.11 12.72 -11.33
N TRP A 87 -5.81 13.64 -10.42
CA TRP A 87 -6.54 14.90 -10.25
C TRP A 87 -5.83 16.05 -10.95
N ASN A 88 -6.60 16.90 -11.62
CA ASN A 88 -6.07 18.11 -12.25
C ASN A 88 -5.82 19.21 -11.23
N ASP A 89 -6.72 19.36 -10.25
CA ASP A 89 -6.69 20.40 -9.23
C ASP A 89 -6.18 19.89 -7.88
N SER A 90 -6.08 20.78 -6.90
CA SER A 90 -5.65 20.46 -5.53
C SER A 90 -6.72 19.76 -4.70
N GLU A 91 -7.95 19.66 -5.21
CA GLU A 91 -9.10 19.11 -4.51
C GLU A 91 -9.79 18.04 -5.36
N LEU A 92 -10.50 17.14 -4.70
CA LEU A 92 -11.32 16.14 -5.38
C LEU A 92 -12.45 16.86 -6.14
N PRO A 93 -12.72 16.53 -7.41
CA PRO A 93 -13.78 17.17 -8.17
C PRO A 93 -15.15 17.04 -7.48
N GLU A 94 -15.82 18.17 -7.21
CA GLU A 94 -17.11 18.20 -6.51
C GLU A 94 -18.20 17.37 -7.20
N ASN A 95 -18.16 17.29 -8.54
CA ASN A 95 -19.13 16.56 -9.34
C ASN A 95 -19.04 15.03 -9.20
N LEU A 96 -18.09 14.53 -8.40
CA LEU A 96 -17.97 13.11 -8.07
C LEU A 96 -18.74 12.72 -6.81
N MET A 97 -19.33 13.67 -6.10
CA MET A 97 -20.01 13.45 -4.81
C MET A 97 -21.46 13.91 -4.88
N ASP A 98 -22.35 13.08 -4.35
CA ASP A 98 -23.71 13.47 -4.05
C ASP A 98 -23.71 14.18 -2.70
N LYS A 99 -24.00 15.49 -2.69
CA LYS A 99 -24.03 16.29 -1.46
C LYS A 99 -25.20 15.86 -0.58
N ILE A 100 -24.92 15.65 0.70
CA ILE A 100 -25.91 15.40 1.76
C ILE A 100 -26.09 16.67 2.60
N SER A 101 -25.01 17.41 2.82
CA SER A 101 -25.01 18.74 3.42
C SER A 101 -23.88 19.60 2.83
N ASP A 102 -23.71 20.81 3.35
CA ASP A 102 -22.63 21.73 2.93
C ASP A 102 -21.22 21.18 3.22
N ILE A 103 -21.10 20.22 4.14
CA ILE A 103 -19.80 19.66 4.59
C ILE A 103 -19.69 18.14 4.42
N HIS A 104 -20.79 17.46 4.07
CA HIS A 104 -20.81 16.00 3.90
C HIS A 104 -21.42 15.62 2.55
N GLY A 105 -20.88 14.56 1.96
CA GLY A 105 -21.43 13.94 0.77
C GLY A 105 -21.07 12.46 0.71
N ILE A 106 -21.77 11.72 -0.12
CA ILE A 106 -21.46 10.32 -0.42
C ILE A 106 -21.04 10.20 -1.86
N ARG A 107 -20.11 9.29 -2.12
CA ARG A 107 -19.72 8.89 -3.46
C ARG A 107 -19.83 7.39 -3.58
N LYS A 108 -20.64 6.93 -4.53
CA LYS A 108 -20.67 5.53 -4.93
C LYS A 108 -19.68 5.32 -6.07
N LEU A 109 -18.89 4.25 -5.98
CA LEU A 109 -18.04 3.82 -7.09
C LEU A 109 -18.71 2.62 -7.76
N GLU A 110 -18.92 2.70 -9.07
CA GLU A 110 -19.51 1.63 -9.86
C GLU A 110 -18.43 0.91 -10.68
N GLU A 111 -18.63 -0.39 -10.92
CA GLU A 111 -17.73 -1.22 -11.75
C GLU A 111 -16.26 -1.19 -11.30
N VAL A 112 -16.03 -1.20 -9.99
CA VAL A 112 -14.69 -1.26 -9.42
C VAL A 112 -14.17 -2.69 -9.47
N ASP A 113 -12.98 -2.87 -10.03
CA ASP A 113 -12.26 -4.14 -9.94
C ASP A 113 -11.64 -4.33 -8.54
N HIS A 114 -12.49 -4.76 -7.61
CA HIS A 114 -12.10 -5.01 -6.22
C HIS A 114 -11.03 -6.10 -6.09
N LYS A 115 -11.02 -7.08 -7.00
CA LYS A 115 -10.04 -8.19 -6.96
C LYS A 115 -8.64 -7.65 -7.21
N THR A 116 -8.50 -6.83 -8.25
CA THR A 116 -7.24 -6.18 -8.61
C THR A 116 -6.74 -5.26 -7.51
N LEU A 117 -7.60 -4.39 -6.97
CA LEU A 117 -7.21 -3.47 -5.88
C LEU A 117 -6.77 -4.23 -4.63
N ARG A 118 -7.46 -5.33 -4.31
CA ARG A 118 -7.13 -6.17 -3.15
C ARG A 118 -5.79 -6.86 -3.32
N LEU A 119 -5.52 -7.52 -4.45
CA LEU A 119 -4.22 -8.14 -4.73
C LEU A 119 -3.06 -7.13 -4.66
N PHE A 120 -3.29 -5.92 -5.17
CA PHE A 120 -2.32 -4.85 -5.06
C PHE A 120 -1.99 -4.49 -3.61
N ILE A 121 -3.00 -4.25 -2.77
CA ILE A 121 -2.79 -3.88 -1.36
C ILE A 121 -2.16 -5.03 -0.57
N LEU A 122 -2.59 -6.27 -0.82
CA LEU A 122 -1.95 -7.47 -0.27
C LEU A 122 -0.47 -7.57 -0.68
N SER A 123 -0.12 -7.17 -1.91
CA SER A 123 1.27 -7.12 -2.35
C SER A 123 2.09 -6.06 -1.60
N LEU A 124 1.49 -4.92 -1.23
CA LEU A 124 2.16 -3.90 -0.42
C LEU A 124 2.42 -4.40 1.01
N LEU A 125 1.43 -5.08 1.61
CA LEU A 125 1.57 -5.70 2.92
C LEU A 125 2.69 -6.74 2.89
N TRP A 126 2.67 -7.65 1.91
CA TRP A 126 3.70 -8.67 1.74
C TRP A 126 5.10 -8.06 1.63
N ARG A 127 5.29 -7.06 0.74
CA ARG A 127 6.56 -6.35 0.56
C ARG A 127 7.04 -5.70 1.86
N SER A 128 6.11 -5.14 2.62
CA SER A 128 6.40 -4.52 3.91
C SER A 128 6.91 -5.55 4.91
N CYS A 129 6.24 -6.71 5.01
CA CYS A 129 6.63 -7.78 5.92
C CYS A 129 7.96 -8.45 5.59
N VAL A 130 8.32 -8.58 4.32
CA VAL A 130 9.54 -9.30 3.92
C VAL A 130 10.77 -8.40 3.81
N SER A 131 10.61 -7.08 3.89
CA SER A 131 11.73 -6.14 3.77
C SER A 131 12.52 -6.03 5.07
N ASN A 132 13.84 -5.88 4.94
CA ASN A 132 14.73 -5.60 6.08
C ASN A 132 15.08 -4.10 6.18
N ARG A 133 14.35 -3.23 5.47
CA ARG A 133 14.55 -1.79 5.53
C ARG A 133 14.10 -1.28 6.89
N ALA A 134 14.93 -0.45 7.53
CA ALA A 134 14.66 0.06 8.88
C ALA A 134 13.24 0.63 9.07
N GLY A 135 12.67 1.30 8.06
CA GLY A 135 11.31 1.82 8.11
C GLY A 135 10.18 0.80 8.01
N PHE A 136 10.47 -0.46 7.74
CA PHE A 136 9.49 -1.53 7.53
C PHE A 136 9.63 -2.67 8.54
N ASN A 137 10.69 -2.65 9.37
CA ASN A 137 11.02 -3.73 10.29
C ASN A 137 9.94 -4.02 11.36
N GLU A 138 9.06 -3.07 11.64
CA GLU A 138 7.96 -3.21 12.60
C GLU A 138 6.73 -3.89 11.98
N ILE A 139 6.64 -3.94 10.65
CA ILE A 139 5.53 -4.57 9.94
C ILE A 139 5.87 -6.05 9.80
N CYS A 140 5.29 -6.90 10.64
CA CYS A 140 5.52 -8.34 10.57
C CYS A 140 4.20 -9.11 10.72
N LEU A 141 4.06 -10.20 9.95
CA LEU A 141 2.99 -11.17 10.10
C LEU A 141 3.56 -12.47 10.68
N PRO A 142 2.74 -13.27 11.38
CA PRO A 142 3.10 -14.65 11.71
C PRO A 142 3.54 -15.42 10.45
N GLU A 143 4.47 -16.35 10.59
CA GLU A 143 5.08 -17.06 9.44
C GLU A 143 4.03 -17.80 8.60
N ASP A 144 3.04 -18.41 9.25
CA ASP A 144 1.92 -19.10 8.59
C ASP A 144 1.06 -18.15 7.76
N GLU A 145 0.73 -16.98 8.32
CA GLU A 145 -0.04 -15.91 7.66
C GLU A 145 0.73 -15.32 6.47
N LEU A 146 2.05 -15.11 6.64
CA LEU A 146 2.91 -14.64 5.56
C LEU A 146 3.04 -15.65 4.43
N ARG A 147 3.08 -16.95 4.74
CA ARG A 147 3.06 -18.03 3.74
C ARG A 147 1.74 -18.05 2.97
N ILE A 148 0.61 -17.91 3.66
CA ILE A 148 -0.71 -17.84 3.00
C ILE A 148 -0.77 -16.61 2.08
N LEU A 149 -0.35 -15.43 2.57
CA LEU A 149 -0.30 -14.21 1.78
C LEU A 149 0.58 -14.36 0.52
N LYS A 150 1.73 -15.03 0.66
CA LYS A 150 2.61 -15.37 -0.47
C LYS A 150 1.89 -16.26 -1.49
N GLU A 151 1.21 -17.32 -1.05
CA GLU A 151 0.46 -18.24 -1.94
C GLU A 151 -0.69 -17.51 -2.66
N MET A 152 -1.41 -16.64 -1.97
CA MET A 152 -2.46 -15.79 -2.56
C MET A 152 -1.92 -14.95 -3.72
N LEU A 153 -0.76 -14.30 -3.53
CA LEU A 153 -0.12 -13.50 -4.56
C LEU A 153 0.38 -14.35 -5.74
N ILE A 154 1.01 -15.49 -5.50
CA ILE A 154 1.46 -16.40 -6.58
C ILE A 154 0.26 -16.89 -7.41
N ASN A 155 -0.85 -17.21 -6.75
CA ASN A 155 -2.02 -17.79 -7.42
C ASN A 155 -3.00 -16.75 -7.99
N ARG A 156 -2.71 -15.44 -7.86
CA ARG A 156 -3.65 -14.34 -8.18
C ARG A 156 -5.01 -14.55 -7.52
N ASP A 157 -4.97 -15.05 -6.30
CA ASP A 157 -6.14 -15.28 -5.48
C ASP A 157 -6.29 -14.12 -4.49
N ALA A 158 -7.37 -13.34 -4.64
CA ALA A 158 -7.66 -12.26 -3.70
C ALA A 158 -8.18 -12.80 -2.35
N GLY A 159 -8.54 -14.09 -2.28
CA GLY A 159 -9.12 -14.70 -1.09
C GLY A 159 -10.40 -14.03 -0.62
N GLN A 160 -10.76 -14.32 0.62
CA GLN A 160 -11.97 -13.81 1.25
C GLN A 160 -11.77 -12.39 1.81
N TYR A 161 -12.78 -11.52 1.69
CA TYR A 161 -12.68 -10.11 2.08
C TYR A 161 -12.42 -9.88 3.58
N PHE A 162 -12.85 -10.81 4.43
CA PHE A 162 -12.66 -10.74 5.89
C PHE A 162 -11.27 -11.20 6.33
N TYR A 163 -10.51 -11.85 5.46
CA TYR A 163 -9.15 -12.31 5.75
C TYR A 163 -8.18 -11.24 5.22
N PHE A 164 -7.34 -10.63 6.05
CA PHE A 164 -6.69 -9.34 5.74
C PHE A 164 -7.70 -8.27 5.27
N PRO A 165 -8.55 -7.77 6.18
CA PRO A 165 -9.49 -6.70 5.85
C PRO A 165 -8.72 -5.44 5.43
N ILE A 166 -9.24 -4.74 4.43
CA ILE A 166 -8.57 -3.59 3.81
C ILE A 166 -9.52 -2.41 3.78
N THR A 167 -9.04 -1.26 4.23
CA THR A 167 -9.72 0.03 4.10
C THR A 167 -8.84 1.00 3.36
N LEU A 168 -9.38 1.62 2.31
CA LEU A 168 -8.72 2.71 1.58
C LEU A 168 -9.34 4.03 2.04
N ILE A 169 -8.52 4.89 2.64
CA ILE A 169 -8.93 6.24 3.05
C ILE A 169 -8.35 7.22 2.04
N GLN A 170 -9.23 7.94 1.35
CA GLN A 170 -8.85 9.03 0.46
C GLN A 170 -9.03 10.37 1.15
N LEU A 171 -7.99 11.20 1.14
CA LEU A 171 -8.12 12.61 1.51
C LEU A 171 -8.71 13.38 0.32
N SER A 172 -9.69 14.25 0.58
CA SER A 172 -10.37 15.09 -0.44
C SER A 172 -9.52 16.26 -0.94
N THR A 173 -8.38 16.52 -0.32
CA THR A 173 -7.43 17.57 -0.70
C THR A 173 -6.03 16.99 -0.86
N LYS A 174 -5.24 17.54 -1.78
CA LYS A 174 -3.83 17.20 -1.95
C LYS A 174 -3.05 17.73 -0.77
N GLY A 175 -2.44 16.83 -0.02
CA GLY A 175 -1.50 17.14 1.05
C GLY A 175 -0.09 17.41 0.51
N LYS A 176 0.85 17.60 1.44
CA LYS A 176 2.27 17.67 1.10
C LYS A 176 2.76 16.31 0.63
N ILE A 177 3.55 16.29 -0.43
CA ILE A 177 4.18 15.04 -0.88
C ILE A 177 5.19 14.55 0.16
N HIS A 178 5.04 13.30 0.55
CA HIS A 178 5.89 12.60 1.51
C HIS A 178 6.22 11.20 1.03
N ASN A 179 7.29 10.63 1.56
CA ASN A 179 7.63 9.21 1.40
C ASN A 179 7.66 8.59 2.79
N GLN A 180 6.47 8.45 3.39
CA GLN A 180 6.32 7.99 4.77
C GLN A 180 6.36 6.47 4.81
N THR A 181 7.04 5.92 5.80
CA THR A 181 7.06 4.47 6.03
C THR A 181 5.69 4.01 6.53
N PRO A 182 5.33 2.74 6.29
CA PRO A 182 4.22 2.15 7.02
C PRO A 182 4.43 2.22 8.53
N PHE A 183 3.34 2.22 9.28
CA PHE A 183 3.36 2.15 10.75
C PHE A 183 2.13 1.39 11.25
N ILE A 184 2.18 0.96 12.50
CA ILE A 184 1.06 0.30 13.19
C ILE A 184 0.23 1.37 13.88
N ASP A 185 -1.08 1.27 13.75
CA ASP A 185 -2.03 2.16 14.41
C ASP A 185 -3.11 1.28 15.09
N GLU A 186 -3.81 1.85 16.06
CA GLU A 186 -4.76 1.11 16.89
C GLU A 186 -6.17 1.68 16.72
N LEU A 187 -7.13 0.78 16.49
CA LEU A 187 -8.54 1.12 16.46
C LEU A 187 -9.21 0.55 17.71
N ILE A 188 -9.76 1.45 18.53
CA ILE A 188 -10.64 1.06 19.64
C ILE A 188 -12.01 0.76 19.03
N VAL A 189 -12.38 -0.51 19.03
CA VAL A 189 -13.66 -1.00 18.57
C VAL A 189 -14.58 -1.15 19.77
N LYS A 190 -15.59 -0.29 19.81
CA LYS A 190 -16.68 -0.41 20.78
C LYS A 190 -17.58 -1.58 20.39
N PRO A 191 -18.06 -2.33 21.38
CA PRO A 191 -19.01 -3.40 21.09
C PRO A 191 -20.33 -2.87 20.54
N ILE A 192 -21.05 -3.75 19.83
CA ILE A 192 -22.38 -3.45 19.29
C ILE A 192 -23.43 -3.41 20.41
N PHE A 193 -23.22 -4.18 21.48
CA PHE A 193 -24.08 -4.25 22.64
C PHE A 193 -23.30 -3.74 23.87
N ASP A 194 -23.94 -2.90 24.70
CA ASP A 194 -23.32 -2.14 25.81
C ASP A 194 -22.70 -3.03 26.94
N GLU A 195 -22.83 -4.36 26.86
CA GLU A 195 -22.35 -5.31 27.89
C GLU A 195 -20.96 -5.92 27.58
N ASP A 196 -20.40 -5.67 26.40
CA ASP A 196 -19.12 -6.24 25.98
C ASP A 196 -17.91 -5.31 26.27
N ILE A 197 -16.70 -5.86 26.19
CA ILE A 197 -15.46 -5.12 26.45
C ILE A 197 -14.99 -4.43 25.16
N GLU A 198 -14.49 -3.19 25.27
CA GLU A 198 -13.81 -2.51 24.16
C GLU A 198 -12.61 -3.35 23.69
N ASN A 199 -12.53 -3.60 22.39
CA ASN A 199 -11.42 -4.33 21.79
C ASN A 199 -10.48 -3.35 21.08
N VAL A 200 -9.17 -3.57 21.23
CA VAL A 200 -8.16 -2.85 20.46
C VAL A 200 -7.74 -3.72 19.30
N ILE A 201 -7.90 -3.21 18.08
CA ILE A 201 -7.45 -3.87 16.86
C ILE A 201 -6.28 -3.07 16.29
N SER A 202 -5.11 -3.69 16.25
CA SER A 202 -3.96 -3.13 15.54
C SER A 202 -4.12 -3.32 14.03
N TYR A 203 -3.77 -2.30 13.26
CA TYR A 203 -3.77 -2.36 11.80
C TYR A 203 -2.54 -1.70 11.21
N TYR A 204 -2.11 -2.18 10.04
CA TYR A 204 -0.98 -1.61 9.30
C TYR A 204 -1.46 -0.49 8.38
N LYS A 205 -0.86 0.68 8.51
CA LYS A 205 -1.20 1.87 7.73
C LYS A 205 -0.10 2.20 6.75
N ILE A 206 -0.45 2.23 5.46
CA ILE A 206 0.45 2.61 4.36
C ILE A 206 -0.09 3.88 3.73
N LEU A 207 0.73 4.93 3.66
CA LEU A 207 0.36 6.23 3.10
C LEU A 207 1.08 6.45 1.76
N PHE A 208 0.33 6.79 0.72
CA PHE A 208 0.84 6.99 -0.63
C PHE A 208 -0.06 7.92 -1.45
#